data_AF-A0AAP6GAK5-F1
#
_entry.id   AF-A0AAP6GAK5-F1
#
_cell.length_a   1.000
_cell.length_b   1.000
_cell.length_c   1.000
_cell.angle_alpha   90.00
_cell.angle_beta   90.00
_cell.angle_gamma   90.00
#
_symmetry.space_group_name_H-M   'P 1'
#
loop_
_entity.id
_entity.type
_entity.pdbx_description
1 polymer ?
#
loop_
_entity_poly.entity_id
_entity_poly.type
_entity_poly.pdbx_seq_one_letter_code
_entity_poly.pdbx_strand_id
1 'polypeptide(L)'
;MLSLQDLPSFIGPVIAAIIAGSISFIVTVLSKDQKTSEFRQTWIDSLRSEISELLSSMHIMSDVVNNKRADGEDEKEIKKYLYDKHEEFVKINTLLIKIKLRLNTEEHKDILLMLTQLDEMQFAISSSSDVGKKMQEITTESQRLLKKEWKRVKSGELSFRFLKWGSLLIFLSSALCATLFISEHLTITYTL
;
A
#
# COMPACT_ATOMS: atom_id res chain seq x y z
N MET A 1 47.72 9.64 -35.62
CA MET A 1 46.83 10.74 -35.23
C MET A 1 45.51 10.50 -35.95
N LEU A 2 44.58 9.74 -35.33
CA LEU A 2 43.27 9.47 -35.92
C LEU A 2 42.49 10.79 -35.90
N SER A 3 42.15 11.30 -37.07
CA SER A 3 41.42 12.56 -37.17
C SER A 3 39.96 12.31 -36.79
N LEU A 4 39.31 13.27 -36.13
CA LEU A 4 37.87 13.18 -35.83
C LEU A 4 36.99 13.01 -37.09
N GLN A 5 37.55 13.22 -38.30
CA GLN A 5 36.89 13.00 -39.59
C GLN A 5 36.84 11.52 -40.00
N ASP A 6 37.61 10.63 -39.36
CA ASP A 6 37.62 9.18 -39.63
C ASP A 6 36.56 8.43 -38.80
N LEU A 7 35.79 9.14 -37.96
CA LEU A 7 34.69 8.53 -37.21
C LEU A 7 33.52 8.23 -38.17
N PRO A 8 33.07 6.97 -38.29
CA PRO A 8 31.98 6.64 -39.18
C PRO A 8 30.70 7.43 -38.84
N SER A 9 30.04 7.96 -39.87
CA SER A 9 28.82 8.78 -39.78
C SER A 9 27.64 8.12 -39.04
N PHE A 10 27.70 6.82 -38.77
CA PHE A 10 26.70 6.06 -38.01
C PHE A 10 26.85 6.16 -36.49
N ILE A 11 27.95 6.69 -35.94
CA ILE A 11 28.18 6.75 -34.49
C ILE A 11 27.16 7.64 -33.78
N GLY A 12 26.82 8.80 -34.36
CA GLY A 12 25.82 9.71 -33.79
C GLY A 12 24.44 9.06 -33.60
N PRO A 13 23.84 8.46 -34.65
CA PRO A 13 22.59 7.73 -34.55
C PRO A 13 22.62 6.56 -33.55
N VAL A 14 23.73 5.80 -33.49
CA VAL A 14 23.88 4.68 -32.54
C VAL A 14 23.87 5.18 -31.10
N ILE A 15 24.61 6.25 -30.80
CA ILE A 15 24.62 6.87 -29.46
C ILE A 15 23.22 7.38 -29.11
N ALA A 16 22.55 8.07 -30.03
CA ALA A 16 21.19 8.56 -29.83
C ALA A 16 20.20 7.42 -29.53
N ALA A 17 20.30 6.29 -30.25
CA ALA A 17 19.45 5.12 -30.03
C ALA A 17 19.70 4.48 -28.64
N ILE A 18 20.97 4.39 -28.19
CA ILE A 18 21.32 3.86 -26.87
C ILE A 18 20.76 4.76 -25.76
N ILE A 19 20.88 6.09 -25.91
CA ILE A 19 20.32 7.05 -24.95
C ILE A 19 18.79 6.92 -24.90
N ALA A 20 18.13 6.91 -26.06
CA ALA A 20 16.68 6.77 -26.15
C ALA A 20 16.20 5.45 -25.52
N GLY A 21 16.87 4.33 -25.81
CA GLY A 21 16.57 3.03 -25.22
C GLY A 21 16.75 3.02 -23.69
N SER A 22 17.81 3.65 -23.19
CA SER A 22 18.08 3.76 -21.74
C SER A 22 17.00 4.57 -21.02
N ILE A 23 16.61 5.72 -21.58
CA ILE A 23 15.54 6.56 -21.04
C ILE A 23 14.22 5.78 -21.03
N SER A 24 13.87 5.12 -22.14
CA SER A 24 12.65 4.32 -22.26
C SER A 24 12.59 3.20 -21.21
N PHE A 25 13.71 2.51 -20.99
CA PHE A 25 13.81 1.48 -19.95
C PHE A 25 13.60 2.06 -18.54
N ILE A 26 14.27 3.16 -18.20
CA ILE A 26 14.13 3.81 -16.89
C ILE A 26 12.68 4.24 -16.66
N VAL A 27 12.06 4.91 -17.64
CA VAL A 27 10.65 5.35 -17.57
C VAL A 27 9.72 4.16 -17.36
N THR A 28 9.97 3.05 -18.04
CA THR A 28 9.15 1.84 -17.90
C THR A 28 9.24 1.25 -16.49
N VAL A 29 10.44 1.13 -15.94
CA VAL A 29 10.62 0.61 -14.56
C VAL A 29 10.00 1.56 -13.53
N LEU A 30 10.21 2.86 -13.67
CA LEU A 30 9.60 3.86 -12.79
C LEU A 30 8.07 3.79 -12.84
N SER A 31 7.49 3.67 -14.04
CA SER A 31 6.04 3.56 -14.22
C SER A 31 5.48 2.31 -13.53
N LYS A 32 6.18 1.17 -13.66
CA LYS A 32 5.80 -0.07 -12.97
C LYS A 32 5.88 0.08 -11.45
N ASP A 33 6.95 0.65 -10.92
CA ASP A 33 7.15 0.79 -9.46
C ASP A 33 6.17 1.80 -8.84
N GLN A 34 5.86 2.88 -9.57
CA GLN A 34 4.82 3.84 -9.22
C GLN A 34 3.45 3.15 -9.17
N LYS A 35 3.09 2.39 -10.21
CA LYS A 35 1.82 1.66 -10.25
C LYS A 35 1.69 0.63 -9.13
N THR A 36 2.79 -0.08 -8.83
CA THR A 36 2.84 -1.03 -7.72
C THR A 36 2.60 -0.33 -6.38
N SER A 37 3.22 0.84 -6.18
CA SER A 37 3.04 1.63 -4.96
C SER A 37 1.61 2.17 -4.82
N GLU A 38 0.98 2.59 -5.93
CA GLU A 38 -0.43 2.97 -5.98
C GLU A 38 -1.34 1.80 -5.59
N PHE A 39 -1.15 0.62 -6.16
CA PHE A 39 -1.97 -0.55 -5.80
C PHE A 39 -1.84 -0.93 -4.33
N ARG A 40 -0.64 -0.84 -3.75
CA ARG A 40 -0.45 -1.07 -2.31
C ARG A 40 -1.17 -0.01 -1.47
N GLN A 41 -1.13 1.25 -1.86
CA GLN A 41 -1.86 2.32 -1.17
C GLN A 41 -3.37 2.09 -1.25
N THR A 42 -3.91 1.78 -2.43
CA THR A 42 -5.31 1.43 -2.61
C THR A 42 -5.72 0.24 -1.74
N TRP A 43 -4.87 -0.78 -1.62
CA TRP A 43 -5.12 -1.92 -0.73
C TRP A 43 -5.18 -1.48 0.75
N ILE A 44 -4.25 -0.64 1.21
CA ILE A 44 -4.23 -0.10 2.59
C ILE A 44 -5.49 0.74 2.85
N ASP A 45 -5.84 1.63 1.93
CA ASP A 45 -6.98 2.54 2.08
C ASP A 45 -8.31 1.79 2.06
N SER A 46 -8.43 0.79 1.18
CA SER A 46 -9.60 -0.09 1.15
C SER A 46 -9.75 -0.87 2.46
N LEU A 47 -8.65 -1.48 2.94
CA LEU A 47 -8.67 -2.21 4.21
C LEU A 47 -9.06 -1.30 5.38
N ARG A 48 -8.50 -0.08 5.45
CA ARG A 48 -8.85 0.89 6.50
C ARG A 48 -10.33 1.26 6.45
N SER A 49 -10.87 1.49 5.25
CA SER A 49 -12.29 1.82 5.06
C SER A 49 -13.19 0.66 5.47
N GLU A 50 -12.90 -0.55 4.99
CA GLU A 50 -13.68 -1.77 5.28
C GLU A 50 -13.71 -2.07 6.79
N ILE A 51 -12.56 -1.95 7.47
CA ILE A 51 -12.48 -2.14 8.94
C ILE A 51 -13.31 -1.08 9.66
N SER A 52 -13.18 0.20 9.28
CA SER A 52 -13.92 1.28 9.94
C SER A 52 -15.43 1.10 9.78
N GLU A 53 -15.87 0.67 8.60
CA GLU A 53 -17.29 0.42 8.31
C GLU A 53 -17.82 -0.81 9.06
N LEU A 54 -17.04 -1.89 9.15
CA LEU A 54 -17.38 -3.09 9.93
C LEU A 54 -17.56 -2.73 11.40
N LEU A 55 -16.56 -2.06 11.97
CA LEU A 55 -16.53 -1.66 13.38
C LEU A 55 -17.70 -0.73 13.70
N SER A 56 -17.97 0.28 12.88
CA SER A 56 -19.12 1.18 13.06
C SER A 56 -20.46 0.45 13.02
N SER A 57 -20.63 -0.46 12.04
CA SER A 57 -21.88 -1.22 11.89
C SER A 57 -22.11 -2.16 13.09
N MET A 58 -21.05 -2.79 13.59
CA MET A 58 -21.10 -3.62 14.81
C MET A 58 -21.39 -2.79 16.06
N HIS A 59 -20.82 -1.59 16.18
CA HIS A 59 -21.09 -0.68 17.30
C HIS A 59 -22.57 -0.30 17.37
N ILE A 60 -23.12 0.21 16.26
CA ILE A 60 -24.51 0.66 16.19
C ILE A 60 -25.46 -0.50 16.49
N MET A 61 -25.19 -1.68 15.92
CA MET A 61 -25.97 -2.88 16.21
C MET A 61 -25.97 -3.22 17.70
N SER A 62 -24.79 -3.18 18.33
CA SER A 62 -24.66 -3.46 19.75
C SER A 62 -25.38 -2.41 20.61
N ASP A 63 -25.24 -1.13 20.32
CA ASP A 63 -25.92 -0.05 21.04
C ASP A 63 -27.43 -0.17 20.96
N VAL A 64 -27.97 -0.45 19.77
CA VAL A 64 -29.42 -0.63 19.58
C VAL A 64 -29.93 -1.82 20.38
N VAL A 65 -29.23 -2.95 20.36
CA VAL A 65 -29.60 -4.13 21.15
C VAL A 65 -29.61 -3.80 22.65
N ASN A 66 -28.63 -3.02 23.14
CA ASN A 66 -28.59 -2.65 24.56
C ASN A 66 -29.64 -1.61 24.94
N ASN A 67 -29.96 -0.65 24.07
CA ASN A 67 -31.05 0.30 24.31
C ASN A 67 -32.39 -0.43 24.40
N LYS A 68 -32.65 -1.37 23.48
CA LYS A 68 -33.87 -2.21 23.53
C LYS A 68 -33.97 -3.03 24.81
N ARG A 69 -32.85 -3.60 25.28
CA ARG A 69 -32.78 -4.27 26.59
C ARG A 69 -33.07 -3.31 27.75
N ALA A 70 -32.53 -2.10 27.70
CA ALA A 70 -32.76 -1.09 28.73
C ALA A 70 -34.21 -0.60 28.76
N ASP A 71 -34.88 -0.57 27.60
CA ASP A 71 -36.31 -0.27 27.45
C ASP A 71 -37.20 -1.44 27.93
N GLY A 72 -36.61 -2.57 28.31
CA GLY A 72 -37.31 -3.75 28.84
C GLY A 72 -37.84 -4.72 27.79
N GLU A 73 -37.42 -4.58 26.52
CA GLU A 73 -37.78 -5.55 25.47
C GLU A 73 -37.21 -6.93 25.79
N ASP A 74 -38.02 -7.96 25.58
CA ASP A 74 -37.59 -9.33 25.79
C ASP A 74 -36.68 -9.83 24.66
N GLU A 75 -36.02 -10.98 24.87
CA GLU A 75 -35.09 -11.54 23.89
C GLU A 75 -35.77 -11.88 22.55
N LYS A 76 -37.08 -12.18 22.55
CA LYS A 76 -37.84 -12.53 21.34
C LYS A 76 -38.13 -11.29 20.52
N GLU A 77 -38.45 -10.16 21.16
CA GLU A 77 -38.63 -8.86 20.51
C GLU A 77 -37.34 -8.36 19.87
N ILE A 78 -36.22 -8.47 20.60
CA ILE A 78 -34.89 -8.13 20.08
C ILE A 78 -34.55 -9.02 18.88
N LYS A 79 -34.73 -10.35 18.97
CA LYS A 79 -34.48 -11.26 17.84
C LYS A 79 -35.34 -10.89 16.63
N LYS A 80 -36.62 -10.58 16.83
CA LYS A 80 -37.51 -10.14 15.75
C LYS A 80 -36.98 -8.88 15.08
N TYR A 81 -36.59 -7.88 15.87
CA TYR A 81 -35.95 -6.67 15.34
C TYR A 81 -34.69 -6.98 14.52
N LEU A 82 -33.83 -7.88 15.00
CA LEU A 82 -32.61 -8.29 14.28
C LEU A 82 -32.93 -9.02 12.97
N TYR A 83 -33.98 -9.85 12.93
CA TYR A 83 -34.43 -10.49 11.69
C TYR A 83 -34.93 -9.47 10.66
N ASP A 84 -35.66 -8.45 11.10
CA ASP A 84 -36.12 -7.38 10.22
C ASP A 84 -34.92 -6.58 9.64
N LYS A 85 -33.78 -6.61 10.33
CA LYS A 85 -32.51 -5.95 9.98
C LYS A 85 -31.54 -6.81 9.15
N HIS A 86 -32.07 -7.74 8.38
CA HIS A 86 -31.29 -8.68 7.58
C HIS A 86 -30.25 -8.01 6.64
N GLU A 87 -30.56 -6.85 6.06
CA GLU A 87 -29.63 -6.13 5.17
C GLU A 87 -28.36 -5.68 5.91
N GLU A 88 -28.52 -5.19 7.14
CA GLU A 88 -27.41 -4.79 7.99
C GLU A 88 -26.52 -5.99 8.36
N PHE A 89 -27.11 -7.17 8.61
CA PHE A 89 -26.36 -8.42 8.82
C PHE A 89 -25.59 -8.85 7.57
N VAL A 90 -26.23 -8.81 6.40
CA VAL A 90 -25.58 -9.12 5.11
C VAL A 90 -24.40 -8.17 4.88
N LYS A 91 -24.56 -6.88 5.19
CA LYS A 91 -23.50 -5.89 5.10
C LYS A 91 -22.31 -6.22 6.01
N ILE A 92 -22.56 -6.49 7.29
CA ILE A 92 -21.52 -6.86 8.26
C ILE A 92 -20.75 -8.09 7.77
N ASN A 93 -21.46 -9.15 7.39
CA ASN A 93 -20.84 -10.38 6.91
C ASN A 93 -20.03 -10.15 5.63
N THR A 94 -20.55 -9.34 4.70
CA THR A 94 -19.83 -8.97 3.47
C THR A 94 -18.52 -8.25 3.78
N LEU A 95 -18.53 -7.29 4.71
CA LEU A 95 -17.32 -6.57 5.13
C LEU A 95 -16.32 -7.51 5.78
N LEU A 96 -16.78 -8.39 6.66
CA LEU A 96 -15.95 -9.37 7.35
C LEU A 96 -15.28 -10.34 6.37
N ILE A 97 -16.03 -10.86 5.39
CA ILE A 97 -15.49 -11.71 4.31
C ILE A 97 -14.47 -10.94 3.46
N LYS A 98 -14.79 -9.71 3.03
CA LYS A 98 -13.88 -8.88 2.23
C LYS A 98 -12.54 -8.65 2.95
N ILE A 99 -12.60 -8.29 4.24
CA ILE A 99 -11.40 -8.10 5.06
C ILE A 99 -10.62 -9.41 5.16
N LYS A 100 -11.28 -10.53 5.51
CA LYS A 100 -10.62 -11.84 5.61
C LYS A 100 -9.92 -12.24 4.30
N LEU A 101 -10.56 -12.04 3.14
CA LEU A 101 -9.98 -12.35 1.82
C LEU A 101 -8.81 -11.43 1.43
N ARG A 102 -8.81 -10.20 1.93
CA ARG A 102 -7.74 -9.21 1.66
C ARG A 102 -6.49 -9.49 2.49
N LEU A 103 -6.64 -10.13 3.64
CA LEU A 103 -5.56 -10.44 4.56
C LEU A 103 -4.89 -11.78 4.22
N ASN A 104 -3.57 -11.84 4.39
CA ASN A 104 -2.82 -13.07 4.28
C ASN A 104 -2.96 -13.92 5.55
N THR A 105 -3.27 -15.21 5.42
CA THR A 105 -3.52 -16.14 6.54
C THR A 105 -2.29 -16.41 7.39
N GLU A 106 -1.08 -16.29 6.84
CA GLU A 106 0.16 -16.53 7.57
C GLU A 106 0.68 -15.25 8.25
N GLU A 107 0.63 -14.11 7.56
CA GLU A 107 1.14 -12.85 8.09
C GLU A 107 0.18 -12.18 9.09
N HIS A 108 -1.13 -12.44 8.99
CA HIS A 108 -2.17 -11.68 9.70
C HIS A 108 -3.04 -12.55 10.63
N LYS A 109 -2.46 -13.61 11.21
CA LYS A 109 -3.16 -14.56 12.09
C LYS A 109 -3.91 -13.90 13.24
N ASP A 110 -3.28 -12.95 13.92
CA ASP A 110 -3.83 -12.32 15.13
C ASP A 110 -5.12 -11.55 14.85
N ILE A 111 -5.11 -10.69 13.82
CA ILE A 111 -6.30 -9.93 13.43
C ILE A 111 -7.38 -10.84 12.85
N LEU A 112 -7.03 -11.91 12.13
CA LEU A 112 -7.99 -12.90 11.62
C LEU A 112 -8.70 -13.64 12.76
N LEU A 113 -7.96 -13.98 13.83
CA LEU A 113 -8.54 -14.57 15.03
C LEU A 113 -9.50 -13.59 15.71
N MET A 114 -9.10 -12.33 15.88
CA MET A 114 -9.96 -11.30 16.48
C MET A 114 -11.23 -11.05 15.67
N LEU A 115 -11.14 -11.02 14.34
CA LEU A 115 -12.29 -10.89 13.45
C LEU A 115 -13.24 -12.10 13.56
N THR A 116 -12.70 -13.30 13.78
CA THR A 116 -13.52 -14.50 13.98
C THR A 116 -14.23 -14.47 15.33
N GLN A 117 -13.57 -14.00 16.39
CA GLN A 117 -14.21 -13.80 17.69
C GLN A 117 -15.31 -12.73 17.62
N LEU A 118 -15.09 -11.65 16.85
CA LEU A 118 -16.10 -10.62 16.65
C LEU A 118 -17.33 -11.15 15.90
N ASP A 119 -17.12 -12.03 14.91
CA ASP A 119 -18.18 -12.73 14.16
C ASP A 119 -19.05 -13.57 15.10
N GLU A 120 -18.43 -14.36 15.99
CA GLU A 120 -19.15 -15.18 16.98
C GLU A 120 -19.98 -14.33 17.96
N MET A 121 -19.46 -13.15 18.34
CA MET A 121 -20.17 -12.23 19.24
C MET A 121 -21.46 -11.66 18.63
N GLN A 122 -21.56 -11.60 17.30
CA GLN A 122 -22.74 -11.11 16.58
C GLN A 122 -23.97 -11.99 16.85
N PHE A 123 -23.78 -13.31 16.94
CA PHE A 123 -24.87 -14.28 17.12
C PHE A 123 -25.22 -14.51 18.59
N ALA A 124 -24.31 -14.23 19.52
CA ALA A 124 -24.47 -14.53 20.94
C ALA A 124 -25.29 -13.47 21.72
N ILE A 125 -25.84 -12.44 21.07
CA ILE A 125 -26.47 -11.27 21.72
C ILE A 125 -25.58 -10.75 22.86
N SER A 126 -24.29 -10.62 22.58
CA SER A 126 -23.27 -10.26 23.58
C SER A 126 -23.54 -8.87 24.19
N SER A 127 -22.92 -8.58 25.35
CA SER A 127 -23.00 -7.24 25.96
C SER A 127 -22.26 -6.19 25.11
N SER A 128 -22.69 -4.92 25.12
CA SER A 128 -21.95 -3.84 24.42
C SER A 128 -20.52 -3.67 24.92
N SER A 129 -20.30 -3.89 26.21
CA SER A 129 -18.97 -3.79 26.81
C SER A 129 -18.00 -4.77 26.15
N ASP A 130 -18.42 -6.01 25.89
CA ASP A 130 -17.55 -7.04 25.32
C ASP A 130 -17.27 -6.79 23.84
N VAL A 131 -18.31 -6.37 23.10
CA VAL A 131 -18.17 -5.96 21.70
C VAL A 131 -17.22 -4.76 21.58
N GLY A 132 -17.42 -3.72 22.40
CA GLY A 132 -16.58 -2.52 22.39
C GLY A 132 -15.11 -2.80 22.70
N LYS A 133 -14.82 -3.68 23.68
CA LYS A 133 -13.45 -4.12 23.97
C LYS A 133 -12.83 -4.84 22.77
N LYS A 134 -13.54 -5.78 22.16
CA LYS A 134 -13.05 -6.52 20.99
C LYS A 134 -12.79 -5.59 19.81
N MET A 135 -13.67 -4.62 19.59
CA MET A 135 -13.48 -3.60 18.55
C MET A 135 -12.23 -2.74 18.79
N GLN A 136 -11.93 -2.39 20.05
CA GLN A 136 -10.73 -1.64 20.40
C GLN A 136 -9.45 -2.46 20.16
N GLU A 137 -9.46 -3.76 20.47
CA GLU A 137 -8.38 -4.68 20.14
C GLU A 137 -8.15 -4.76 18.63
N ILE A 138 -9.21 -4.95 17.85
CA ILE A 138 -9.15 -4.97 16.38
C ILE A 138 -8.61 -3.65 15.85
N THR A 139 -9.07 -2.52 16.39
CA THR A 139 -8.57 -1.19 15.99
C THR A 139 -7.07 -1.08 16.21
N THR A 140 -6.58 -1.52 17.36
CA THR A 140 -5.16 -1.47 17.72
C THR A 140 -4.30 -2.33 16.80
N GLU A 141 -4.71 -3.58 16.55
CA GLU A 141 -3.98 -4.47 15.63
C GLU A 141 -4.07 -3.99 14.18
N SER A 142 -5.20 -3.41 13.77
CA SER A 142 -5.35 -2.79 12.45
C SER A 142 -4.39 -1.63 12.27
N GLN A 143 -4.24 -0.76 13.26
CA GLN A 143 -3.26 0.34 13.22
C GLN A 143 -1.83 -0.19 13.09
N ARG A 144 -1.47 -1.24 13.82
CA ARG A 144 -0.16 -1.89 13.73
C ARG A 144 0.10 -2.46 12.34
N LEU A 145 -0.86 -3.21 11.79
CA LEU A 145 -0.79 -3.79 10.45
C LEU A 145 -0.66 -2.71 9.39
N LEU A 146 -1.53 -1.69 9.40
CA LEU A 146 -1.50 -0.61 8.42
C LEU A 146 -0.19 0.18 8.51
N LYS A 147 0.39 0.35 9.70
CA LYS A 147 1.69 1.00 9.87
C LYS A 147 2.83 0.16 9.28
N LYS A 148 2.80 -1.16 9.47
CA LYS A 148 3.78 -2.10 8.88
C LYS A 148 3.74 -2.02 7.36
N GLU A 149 2.56 -2.10 6.77
CA GLU A 149 2.39 -2.02 5.30
C GLU A 149 2.74 -0.64 4.75
N TRP A 150 2.41 0.44 5.47
CA TRP A 150 2.83 1.79 5.08
C TRP A 150 4.35 1.94 5.04
N LYS A 151 5.07 1.36 6.00
CA LYS A 151 6.54 1.34 5.98
C LYS A 151 7.06 0.55 4.77
N ARG A 152 6.43 -0.57 4.41
CA ARG A 152 6.77 -1.37 3.22
C ARG A 152 6.59 -0.55 1.94
N VAL A 153 5.47 0.16 1.80
CA VAL A 153 5.21 1.08 0.67
C VAL A 153 6.25 2.19 0.59
N LYS A 154 6.52 2.89 1.70
CA LYS A 154 7.52 3.97 1.74
C LYS A 154 8.93 3.50 1.42
N SER A 155 9.25 2.26 1.76
CA SER A 155 10.55 1.68 1.48
C SER A 155 10.78 1.48 -0.03
N GLY A 156 9.71 1.45 -0.83
CA GLY A 156 9.75 1.26 -2.28
C GLY A 156 10.26 -0.12 -2.70
N GLU A 157 10.24 -0.37 -4.00
CA GLU A 157 10.78 -1.59 -4.60
C GLU A 157 12.32 -1.53 -4.67
N LEU A 158 12.97 -2.70 -4.63
CA LEU A 158 14.45 -2.79 -4.72
C LEU A 158 14.96 -2.21 -6.05
N SER A 159 14.22 -2.43 -7.14
CA SER A 159 14.54 -1.92 -8.48
C SER A 159 14.64 -0.39 -8.50
N PHE A 160 13.69 0.30 -7.89
CA PHE A 160 13.75 1.76 -7.71
C PHE A 160 15.02 2.21 -6.99
N ARG A 161 15.41 1.50 -5.91
CA ARG A 161 16.63 1.83 -5.15
C ARG A 161 17.88 1.67 -6.02
N PHE A 162 17.98 0.58 -6.77
CA PHE A 162 19.11 0.36 -7.68
C PHE A 162 19.16 1.38 -8.81
N LEU A 163 18.03 1.69 -9.45
CA LEU A 163 17.97 2.72 -10.50
C LEU A 163 18.35 4.11 -9.98
N LYS A 164 17.93 4.45 -8.76
CA LYS A 164 18.29 5.72 -8.12
C LYS A 164 19.81 5.86 -7.94
N TRP A 165 20.47 4.82 -7.42
CA TRP A 165 21.92 4.87 -7.20
C TRP A 165 22.72 4.69 -8.49
N GLY A 166 22.25 3.83 -9.40
CA GLY A 166 22.88 3.63 -10.70
C GLY A 166 22.84 4.89 -11.56
N SER A 167 21.70 5.58 -11.63
CA SER A 167 21.58 6.86 -12.37
C SER A 167 22.46 7.95 -11.76
N LEU A 168 22.58 8.02 -10.43
CA LEU A 168 23.49 8.94 -9.75
C LEU A 168 24.96 8.65 -10.11
N LEU A 169 25.36 7.38 -10.11
CA LEU A 169 26.73 6.98 -10.47
C LEU A 169 27.05 7.32 -11.93
N ILE A 170 26.12 7.04 -12.85
CA ILE A 170 26.28 7.39 -14.27
C ILE A 170 26.43 8.90 -14.42
N PHE A 171 25.58 9.69 -13.76
CA PHE A 171 25.65 11.16 -13.79
C PHE A 171 26.98 11.70 -13.24
N LEU A 172 27.45 11.17 -12.11
CA LEU A 172 28.74 11.58 -11.54
C LEU A 172 29.91 11.19 -12.45
N SER A 173 29.86 10.00 -13.05
CA SER A 173 30.89 9.56 -14.00
C SER A 173 30.93 10.42 -15.26
N SER A 174 29.77 10.80 -15.81
CA SER A 174 29.69 11.63 -17.01
C SER A 174 30.14 13.06 -16.72
N ALA A 175 29.76 13.63 -15.57
CA ALA A 175 30.24 14.93 -15.13
C ALA A 175 31.77 14.94 -14.94
N LEU A 176 32.33 13.90 -14.30
CA LEU A 176 33.79 13.77 -14.13
C LEU A 176 34.51 13.69 -15.47
N CYS A 177 34.06 12.83 -16.39
CA CYS A 177 34.63 12.72 -17.73
C CYS A 177 34.58 14.06 -18.48
N ALA A 178 33.46 14.79 -18.39
CA ALA A 178 33.35 16.11 -19.00
C ALA A 178 34.35 17.13 -18.41
N THR A 179 34.52 17.14 -17.07
CA THR A 179 35.50 18.03 -16.43
C THR A 179 36.94 17.72 -16.82
N LEU A 180 37.31 16.43 -16.90
CA LEU A 180 38.64 16.01 -17.34
C LEU A 180 38.90 16.43 -18.79
N PHE A 181 37.94 16.19 -19.68
CA PHE A 181 38.04 16.59 -21.09
C PHE A 181 38.22 18.11 -21.26
N ILE A 182 37.43 18.92 -20.54
CA ILE A 182 37.55 20.38 -20.57
C ILE A 182 38.92 20.82 -20.03
N SER A 183 39.41 20.19 -18.96
CA SER A 183 40.71 20.54 -18.36
C SER A 183 41.88 20.26 -19.31
N GLU A 184 41.87 19.15 -20.04
CA GLU A 184 42.88 18.84 -21.04
C GLU A 184 42.85 19.85 -22.20
N HIS A 185 41.66 20.18 -22.71
CA HIS A 185 41.51 21.12 -23.81
C HIS A 185 41.93 22.56 -23.46
N LEU A 186 41.62 23.02 -22.25
CA LEU A 186 42.07 24.33 -21.76
C LEU A 186 43.59 24.37 -21.65
N THR A 187 44.21 23.32 -21.08
CA THR A 187 45.67 23.26 -20.89
C THR A 187 46.41 23.35 -22.23
N ILE A 188 45.94 22.64 -23.26
CA ILE A 188 46.51 22.69 -24.62
C ILE A 188 46.47 24.12 -25.20
N THR A 189 45.42 24.88 -24.91
CA THR A 189 45.23 26.24 -25.46
C THR A 189 46.15 27.26 -24.79
N TYR A 190 46.56 27.05 -23.54
CA TYR A 190 47.49 27.95 -22.83
C TYR A 190 48.99 27.64 -23.08
N THR A 191 49.30 26.47 -23.64
CA THR A 191 50.69 26.04 -23.95
C THR A 191 51.11 26.31 -25.40
N LEU A 192 50.26 26.95 -26.20
CA LEU A 192 50.53 27.41 -27.57
C LEU A 192 50.63 28.94 -27.58
#